data_AF-A0A6P5DY78-F1
#
_entry.id   AF-A0A6P5DY78-F1
#
_cell.length_a   1.000
_cell.length_b   1.000
_cell.length_c   1.000
_cell.angle_alpha   90.00
_cell.angle_beta   90.00
_cell.angle_gamma   90.00
#
_symmetry.space_group_name_H-M   'P 1'
#
loop_
_entity.id
_entity.type
_entity.pdbx_description
1 polymer ?
#
loop_
_entity_poly.entity_id
_entity_poly.type
_entity_poly.pdbx_seq_one_letter_code
_entity_poly.pdbx_strand_id
1 'polypeptide(L)'
;MLVRKLQQQDVRSKREYDESHVITALLVKKRAGKYLIPESVDLECVEYCVVYDNNTISLELMLKDDSTDDGKHRIVLGAAVECGRALTHLTRHPVLILRGGYELFSAMYHFFRTQKIIWMPQELDAFQPYPIEIMPGRIYLGNFKQACDPKIQKDLKISAHVNISMETGPFFVGDADKLLHIQIEDSLEANITPFLRHLCHFIDIHLELNSVILVFSTLGISRSCAAILAYLMHRNGQTLKKSWAYLKKCKNNMRPNRALVAQLSEWEKVVLGDIVTDIQNPPY
;
A
#
# COMPACT_ATOMS: atom_id res chain seq x y z
N MET A 1 9.88 -10.74 -0.44
CA MET A 1 8.95 -11.36 0.54
C MET A 1 7.49 -10.94 0.34
N LEU A 2 7.16 -9.65 0.19
CA LEU A 2 5.76 -9.20 -0.05
C LEU A 2 5.15 -9.78 -1.34
N VAL A 3 5.94 -9.84 -2.42
CA VAL A 3 5.48 -10.31 -3.74
C VAL A 3 5.06 -11.79 -3.74
N ARG A 4 5.59 -12.61 -2.82
CA ARG A 4 5.24 -14.05 -2.74
C ARG A 4 3.93 -14.32 -2.00
N LYS A 5 3.38 -13.31 -1.31
CA LYS A 5 2.15 -13.42 -0.51
C LYS A 5 0.92 -12.82 -1.20
N LEU A 6 1.14 -12.10 -2.30
CA LEU A 6 0.10 -11.50 -3.12
C LEU A 6 0.04 -12.22 -4.45
N GLN A 7 -1.15 -12.61 -4.88
CA GLN A 7 -1.41 -13.10 -6.23
C GLN A 7 -2.51 -12.27 -6.87
N GLN A 8 -2.22 -11.73 -8.05
CA GLN A 8 -3.15 -10.92 -8.82
C GLN A 8 -3.58 -11.71 -10.06
N GLN A 9 -4.89 -11.82 -10.27
CA GLN A 9 -5.51 -12.57 -11.35
C GLN A 9 -6.22 -11.59 -12.29
N ASP A 10 -5.71 -11.48 -13.51
CA ASP A 10 -6.34 -10.72 -14.58
C ASP A 10 -7.30 -11.63 -15.35
N VAL A 11 -8.59 -11.33 -15.31
CA VAL A 11 -9.62 -12.12 -16.01
C VAL A 11 -10.10 -11.49 -17.31
N ARG A 12 -9.43 -10.43 -17.77
CA ARG A 12 -9.69 -9.79 -19.06
C ARG A 12 -9.28 -10.69 -20.23
N SER A 13 -9.59 -10.27 -21.45
CA SER A 13 -9.17 -11.02 -22.64
C SER A 13 -7.65 -11.04 -22.78
N LYS A 14 -7.13 -12.05 -23.48
CA LYS A 14 -5.69 -12.13 -23.77
C LYS A 14 -5.18 -10.87 -24.48
N ARG A 15 -5.98 -10.30 -25.38
CA ARG A 15 -5.64 -9.06 -26.09
C ARG A 15 -5.43 -7.90 -25.10
N GLU A 16 -6.38 -7.68 -24.19
CA GLU A 16 -6.31 -6.60 -23.20
C GLU A 16 -5.13 -6.77 -22.23
N TYR A 17 -4.85 -8.01 -21.82
CA TYR A 17 -3.69 -8.34 -20.99
C TYR A 17 -2.35 -8.07 -21.69
N ASP A 18 -2.24 -8.48 -22.96
CA ASP A 18 -1.04 -8.28 -23.78
C ASP A 18 -0.83 -6.78 -24.10
N GLU A 19 -1.90 -6.00 -24.25
CA GLU A 19 -1.84 -4.54 -24.41
C GLU A 19 -1.23 -3.87 -23.16
N SER A 20 -1.73 -4.21 -21.96
CA SER A 20 -1.07 -3.94 -20.68
C SER A 20 -1.83 -4.58 -19.51
N HIS A 21 -1.12 -4.97 -18.45
CA HIS A 21 -1.68 -5.52 -17.21
C HIS A 21 -1.02 -4.90 -15.96
N VAL A 22 -1.63 -5.13 -14.80
CA VAL A 22 -1.03 -4.76 -13.51
C VAL A 22 0.22 -5.60 -13.28
N ILE A 23 1.29 -4.99 -12.78
CA ILE A 23 2.53 -5.69 -12.48
C ILE A 23 2.29 -6.91 -11.60
N THR A 24 3.00 -8.01 -11.89
CA THR A 24 2.86 -9.33 -11.22
C THR A 24 1.51 -10.03 -11.41
N ALA A 25 0.56 -9.44 -12.14
CA ALA A 25 -0.69 -10.12 -12.46
C ALA A 25 -0.47 -11.26 -13.45
N LEU A 26 -1.24 -12.33 -13.28
CA LEU A 26 -1.27 -13.47 -14.17
C LEU A 26 -2.63 -13.52 -14.87
N LEU A 27 -2.59 -13.77 -16.18
CA LEU A 27 -3.80 -13.98 -16.98
C LEU A 27 -4.47 -15.30 -16.60
N VAL A 28 -5.74 -15.24 -16.21
CA VAL A 28 -6.54 -16.44 -15.94
C VAL A 28 -6.98 -17.08 -17.26
N LYS A 29 -6.66 -18.36 -17.44
CA LYS A 29 -7.08 -19.11 -18.64
C LYS A 29 -8.54 -19.56 -18.49
N LYS A 30 -9.28 -19.64 -19.61
CA LYS A 30 -10.61 -20.25 -19.66
C LYS A 30 -10.59 -21.51 -20.53
N ARG A 31 -11.27 -22.58 -20.09
CA ARG A 31 -11.53 -23.79 -20.91
C ARG A 31 -12.99 -24.16 -20.79
N ALA A 32 -13.68 -24.27 -21.93
CA ALA A 32 -15.12 -24.57 -21.99
C ALA A 32 -15.98 -23.65 -21.08
N GLY A 33 -15.67 -22.35 -21.05
CA GLY A 33 -16.39 -21.36 -20.25
C GLY A 33 -16.08 -21.36 -18.74
N LYS A 34 -15.22 -22.28 -18.26
CA LYS A 34 -14.78 -22.32 -16.86
C LYS A 34 -13.38 -21.73 -16.70
N TYR A 35 -13.15 -20.98 -15.62
CA TYR A 35 -11.83 -20.48 -15.25
C TYR A 35 -10.94 -21.65 -14.85
N LEU A 36 -9.76 -21.73 -15.46
CA LEU A 36 -8.73 -22.69 -15.12
C LEU A 36 -7.86 -22.11 -14.01
N ILE A 37 -7.67 -22.93 -12.98
CA ILE A 37 -6.81 -22.61 -11.85
C ILE A 37 -5.36 -22.77 -12.32
N PRO A 38 -4.47 -21.80 -12.06
CA PRO A 38 -3.05 -21.98 -12.35
C PRO A 38 -2.47 -23.15 -11.54
N GLU A 39 -1.99 -24.21 -12.21
CA GLU A 39 -1.39 -25.40 -11.57
C GLU A 39 -0.13 -25.09 -10.75
N SER A 40 0.50 -23.94 -11.00
CA SER A 40 1.81 -23.57 -10.47
C SER A 40 1.79 -22.76 -9.17
N VAL A 41 0.63 -22.60 -8.52
CA VAL A 41 0.52 -21.77 -7.32
C VAL A 41 -0.19 -22.51 -6.20
N ASP A 42 0.54 -22.72 -5.10
CA ASP A 42 -0.03 -23.14 -3.84
C ASP A 42 -0.86 -22.00 -3.26
N LEU A 43 -2.10 -21.90 -3.74
CA LEU A 43 -3.11 -20.93 -3.32
C LEU A 43 -3.41 -21.00 -1.81
N GLU A 44 -3.07 -22.11 -1.15
CA GLU A 44 -3.21 -22.23 0.30
C GLU A 44 -2.25 -21.34 1.08
N CYS A 45 -1.10 -20.99 0.48
CA CYS A 45 -0.05 -20.17 1.09
C CYS A 45 -0.14 -18.68 0.73
N VAL A 46 -1.05 -18.30 -0.17
CA VAL A 46 -1.24 -16.91 -0.60
C VAL A 46 -2.10 -16.15 0.41
N GLU A 47 -1.55 -15.08 0.99
CA GLU A 47 -2.23 -14.25 2.00
C GLU A 47 -3.27 -13.30 1.35
N TYR A 48 -2.98 -12.82 0.13
CA TYR A 48 -3.84 -11.91 -0.62
C TYR A 48 -4.05 -12.44 -2.04
N CYS A 49 -5.27 -12.90 -2.36
CA CYS A 49 -5.67 -13.24 -3.71
C CYS A 49 -6.58 -12.14 -4.26
N VAL A 50 -6.13 -11.41 -5.28
CA VAL A 50 -6.87 -10.28 -5.88
C VAL A 50 -7.26 -10.65 -7.30
N VAL A 51 -8.54 -10.48 -7.66
CA VAL A 51 -9.07 -10.72 -9.00
C VAL A 51 -9.60 -9.42 -9.58
N TYR A 52 -9.31 -9.15 -10.85
CA TYR A 52 -9.80 -7.96 -11.54
C TYR A 52 -10.14 -8.23 -13.00
N ASP A 53 -11.19 -7.57 -13.47
CA ASP A 53 -11.54 -7.41 -14.88
C ASP A 53 -11.32 -5.94 -15.30
N ASN A 54 -11.99 -5.43 -16.34
CA ASN A 54 -11.82 -4.04 -16.74
C ASN A 54 -12.38 -3.04 -15.73
N ASN A 55 -13.58 -3.28 -15.19
CA ASN A 55 -14.35 -2.22 -14.54
C ASN A 55 -15.38 -2.69 -13.49
N THR A 56 -15.22 -3.86 -12.85
CA THR A 56 -16.15 -4.30 -11.79
C THR A 56 -16.24 -3.28 -10.65
N ILE A 57 -17.39 -2.63 -10.51
CA ILE A 57 -17.65 -1.60 -9.48
C ILE A 57 -18.50 -2.08 -8.30
N SER A 58 -19.16 -3.24 -8.45
CA SER A 58 -20.11 -3.80 -7.48
C SER A 58 -19.97 -5.33 -7.43
N LEU A 59 -20.17 -5.90 -6.23
CA LEU A 59 -20.35 -7.34 -6.05
C LEU A 59 -21.80 -7.78 -6.33
N GLU A 60 -22.71 -6.81 -6.45
CA GLU A 60 -24.15 -6.97 -6.69
C GLU A 60 -24.57 -6.43 -8.07
N LEU A 61 -25.55 -7.11 -8.66
CA LEU A 61 -26.09 -6.95 -10.01
C LEU A 61 -26.78 -5.60 -10.24
N MET A 62 -26.70 -5.07 -11.47
CA MET A 62 -27.71 -4.18 -12.04
C MET A 62 -27.94 -4.54 -13.51
N LEU A 63 -29.16 -4.93 -13.87
CA LEU A 63 -29.63 -4.90 -15.26
C LEU A 63 -30.79 -3.90 -15.35
N LYS A 64 -30.79 -3.10 -16.42
CA LYS A 64 -32.02 -2.48 -16.93
C LYS A 64 -32.73 -3.55 -17.76
N ASP A 65 -33.90 -3.98 -17.32
CA ASP A 65 -34.83 -4.71 -18.16
C ASP A 65 -35.39 -3.74 -19.21
N ASP A 66 -35.04 -3.93 -20.48
CA ASP A 66 -35.90 -3.52 -21.58
C ASP A 66 -36.29 -4.79 -22.34
N SER A 67 -37.50 -5.28 -22.04
CA SER A 67 -38.30 -6.23 -22.81
C SER A 67 -37.81 -7.68 -22.91
N THR A 68 -38.39 -8.59 -22.11
CA THR A 68 -39.51 -9.48 -22.51
C THR A 68 -39.69 -10.63 -21.52
N ASP A 69 -40.96 -10.98 -21.37
CA ASP A 69 -41.61 -12.02 -20.57
C ASP A 69 -40.95 -13.43 -20.67
N ASP A 70 -40.06 -13.78 -19.73
CA ASP A 70 -39.98 -15.12 -19.13
C ASP A 70 -39.17 -15.06 -17.80
N GLY A 71 -39.82 -15.46 -16.70
CA GLY A 71 -39.43 -15.17 -15.30
C GLY A 71 -38.21 -15.94 -14.76
N LYS A 72 -37.04 -15.84 -15.39
CA LYS A 72 -35.76 -16.20 -14.77
C LYS A 72 -34.79 -15.03 -14.86
N HIS A 73 -34.68 -14.26 -13.77
CA HIS A 73 -33.59 -13.31 -13.56
C HIS A 73 -32.25 -14.02 -13.79
N ARG A 74 -31.65 -13.83 -14.98
CA ARG A 74 -30.36 -14.41 -15.30
C ARG A 74 -29.29 -13.51 -14.70
N ILE A 75 -28.84 -13.89 -13.50
CA ILE A 75 -27.73 -13.30 -12.77
C ILE A 75 -26.47 -13.41 -13.63
N VAL A 76 -26.03 -12.32 -14.26
CA VAL A 76 -24.71 -12.24 -14.91
C VAL A 76 -23.77 -11.53 -13.95
N LEU A 77 -22.89 -12.29 -13.31
CA LEU A 77 -21.86 -11.76 -12.44
C LEU A 77 -20.74 -11.20 -13.30
N GLY A 78 -20.09 -10.11 -12.88
CA GLY A 78 -18.89 -9.62 -13.53
C GLY A 78 -17.82 -10.73 -13.60
N ALA A 79 -16.99 -10.72 -14.64
CA ALA A 79 -16.00 -11.78 -14.86
C ALA A 79 -15.07 -11.98 -13.65
N ALA A 80 -14.71 -10.88 -12.97
CA ALA A 80 -13.91 -10.92 -11.76
C ALA A 80 -14.64 -11.63 -10.60
N VAL A 81 -15.94 -11.38 -10.44
CA VAL A 81 -16.77 -11.99 -9.39
C VAL A 81 -16.98 -13.48 -9.65
N GLU A 82 -17.23 -13.87 -10.91
CA GLU A 82 -17.34 -15.28 -11.30
C GLU A 82 -16.05 -16.05 -11.01
N CYS A 83 -14.91 -15.48 -11.41
CA CYS A 83 -13.61 -16.08 -11.15
C CYS A 83 -13.31 -16.14 -9.65
N GLY A 84 -13.58 -15.06 -8.91
CA GLY A 84 -13.36 -15.01 -7.46
C GLY A 84 -14.16 -16.08 -6.70
N ARG A 85 -15.42 -16.32 -7.09
CA ARG A 85 -16.22 -17.43 -6.54
C ARG A 85 -15.60 -18.80 -6.82
N ALA A 86 -15.09 -19.01 -8.03
CA ALA A 86 -14.41 -20.27 -8.37
C ALA A 86 -13.11 -20.48 -7.57
N LEU A 87 -12.42 -19.40 -7.21
CA LEU A 87 -11.18 -19.45 -6.42
C LEU A 87 -11.40 -19.59 -4.91
N THR A 88 -12.59 -19.25 -4.40
CA THR A 88 -12.87 -19.19 -2.95
C THR A 88 -12.65 -20.54 -2.25
N HIS A 89 -12.83 -21.66 -2.95
CA HIS A 89 -12.62 -23.01 -2.40
C HIS A 89 -11.15 -23.44 -2.34
N LEU A 90 -10.23 -22.62 -2.87
CA LEU A 90 -8.81 -22.97 -3.04
C LEU A 90 -7.88 -22.13 -2.17
N THR A 91 -8.41 -21.08 -1.55
CA THR A 91 -7.64 -20.15 -0.72
C THR A 91 -8.10 -20.26 0.73
N ARG A 92 -7.14 -20.23 1.67
CA ARG A 92 -7.47 -20.12 3.10
C ARG A 92 -7.84 -18.68 3.50
N HIS A 93 -7.44 -17.72 2.68
CA HIS A 93 -7.70 -16.30 2.84
C HIS A 93 -8.81 -15.82 1.88
N PRO A 94 -9.55 -14.75 2.21
CA PRO A 94 -10.57 -14.20 1.34
C PRO A 94 -10.02 -13.79 -0.04
N VAL A 95 -10.78 -14.11 -1.09
CA VAL A 95 -10.52 -13.58 -2.44
C VAL A 95 -11.08 -12.15 -2.52
N LEU A 96 -10.23 -11.21 -2.93
CA LEU A 96 -10.55 -9.78 -3.04
C LEU A 96 -10.84 -9.43 -4.49
N ILE A 97 -11.88 -8.63 -4.72
CA ILE A 97 -12.18 -8.09 -6.05
C ILE A 97 -11.68 -6.65 -6.13
N LEU A 98 -10.90 -6.33 -7.16
CA LEU A 98 -10.43 -4.97 -7.38
C LEU A 98 -11.57 -4.09 -7.88
N ARG A 99 -12.10 -3.24 -7.00
CA ARG A 99 -13.16 -2.31 -7.35
C ARG A 99 -12.68 -1.30 -8.40
N GLY A 100 -13.46 -1.14 -9.46
CA GLY A 100 -13.13 -0.33 -10.63
C GLY A 100 -12.22 -1.02 -11.64
N GLY A 101 -11.81 -2.26 -11.38
CA GLY A 101 -11.01 -3.09 -12.28
C GLY A 101 -9.69 -2.45 -12.72
N TYR A 102 -9.18 -2.91 -13.87
CA TYR A 102 -7.97 -2.41 -14.49
C TYR A 102 -8.08 -0.93 -14.87
N GLU A 103 -9.23 -0.47 -15.37
CA GLU A 103 -9.41 0.91 -15.85
C GLU A 103 -9.14 1.92 -14.73
N LEU A 104 -9.84 1.78 -13.60
CA LEU A 104 -9.69 2.72 -12.48
C LEU A 104 -8.31 2.59 -11.84
N PHE A 105 -7.84 1.36 -11.63
CA PHE A 105 -6.53 1.13 -11.01
C PHE A 105 -5.40 1.70 -11.87
N SER A 106 -5.43 1.46 -13.17
CA SER A 106 -4.39 1.91 -14.09
C SER A 106 -4.42 3.42 -14.34
N ALA A 107 -5.57 4.07 -14.17
CA ALA A 107 -5.67 5.53 -14.18
C ALA A 107 -5.00 6.15 -12.93
N MET A 108 -5.25 5.58 -11.75
CA MET A 108 -4.68 6.07 -10.49
C MET A 108 -3.20 5.69 -10.33
N TYR A 109 -2.85 4.45 -10.67
CA TYR A 109 -1.54 3.85 -10.48
C TYR A 109 -0.89 3.44 -11.81
N HIS A 110 -0.86 4.38 -12.75
CA HIS A 110 -0.34 4.18 -14.11
C HIS A 110 1.09 3.61 -14.19
N PHE A 111 1.91 3.80 -13.15
CA PHE A 111 3.26 3.26 -13.02
C PHE A 111 3.34 1.77 -12.65
N PHE A 112 2.20 1.15 -12.29
CA PHE A 112 2.10 -0.31 -12.13
C PHE A 112 1.65 -1.02 -13.42
N ARG A 113 1.45 -0.30 -14.52
CA ARG A 113 1.19 -0.91 -15.82
C ARG A 113 2.46 -1.53 -16.41
N THR A 114 2.33 -2.71 -16.98
CA THR A 114 3.41 -3.40 -17.69
C THR A 114 2.87 -4.19 -18.88
N GLN A 115 3.74 -4.50 -19.83
CA GLN A 115 3.54 -5.53 -20.86
C GLN A 115 4.40 -6.78 -20.59
N LYS A 116 5.39 -6.64 -19.70
CA LYS A 116 6.29 -7.72 -19.30
C LYS A 116 5.60 -8.60 -18.26
N ILE A 117 5.46 -9.88 -18.61
CA ILE A 117 5.03 -10.93 -17.69
C ILE A 117 6.19 -11.23 -16.74
N ILE A 118 6.03 -10.90 -15.46
CA ILE A 118 7.00 -11.19 -14.40
C ILE A 118 6.56 -12.48 -13.73
N TRP A 119 7.23 -13.59 -14.06
CA TRP A 119 6.85 -14.91 -13.50
C TRP A 119 8.02 -15.66 -12.89
N MET A 120 9.25 -15.40 -13.34
CA MET A 120 10.42 -16.10 -12.83
C MET A 120 10.73 -15.65 -11.40
N PRO A 121 11.07 -16.57 -10.48
CA PRO A 121 11.47 -16.21 -9.12
C PRO A 121 12.57 -15.15 -9.06
N GLN A 122 13.56 -15.21 -9.97
CA GLN A 122 14.64 -14.22 -10.05
C GLN A 122 14.13 -12.82 -10.42
N GLU A 123 13.12 -12.72 -11.29
CA GLU A 123 12.55 -11.44 -11.66
C GLU A 123 11.69 -10.85 -10.53
N LEU A 124 10.95 -11.71 -9.82
CA LEU A 124 10.16 -11.32 -8.64
C LEU A 124 11.07 -10.91 -7.48
N ASP A 125 12.24 -11.55 -7.33
CA ASP A 125 13.22 -11.19 -6.30
C ASP A 125 14.00 -9.92 -6.65
N ALA A 126 14.23 -9.65 -7.95
CA ALA A 126 14.83 -8.40 -8.43
C ALA A 126 13.87 -7.20 -8.37
N PHE A 127 12.55 -7.46 -8.30
CA PHE A 127 11.53 -6.43 -8.27
C PHE A 127 11.76 -5.46 -7.11
N GLN A 128 11.92 -4.17 -7.44
CA GLN A 128 12.01 -3.10 -6.46
C GLN A 128 10.61 -2.52 -6.26
N PRO A 129 9.96 -2.75 -5.10
CA PRO A 129 8.65 -2.21 -4.84
C PRO A 129 8.73 -0.68 -4.68
N TYR A 130 7.63 0.00 -5.02
CA TYR A 130 7.43 1.41 -4.67
C TYR A 130 7.29 1.56 -3.14
N PRO A 131 7.50 2.77 -2.60
CA PRO A 131 7.12 3.13 -1.24
C PRO A 131 5.69 2.72 -0.92
N ILE A 132 5.45 2.33 0.33
CA ILE A 132 4.13 1.92 0.78
C ILE A 132 3.24 3.16 0.88
N GLU A 133 2.08 3.11 0.26
CA GLU A 133 1.08 4.16 0.34
C GLU A 133 0.38 4.10 1.71
N ILE A 134 0.57 5.15 2.51
CA ILE A 134 -0.08 5.30 3.82
C ILE A 134 -1.39 6.07 3.65
N MET A 135 -1.37 7.14 2.87
CA MET A 135 -2.58 7.86 2.50
C MET A 135 -2.68 7.92 0.97
N PRO A 136 -3.77 7.41 0.38
CA PRO A 136 -3.91 7.27 -1.06
C PRO A 136 -3.56 8.54 -1.85
N GLY A 137 -2.52 8.48 -2.67
CA GLY A 137 -2.02 9.55 -3.53
C GLY A 137 -1.34 10.70 -2.79
N ARG A 138 -1.17 10.63 -1.47
CA ARG A 138 -0.79 11.77 -0.63
C ARG A 138 0.44 11.53 0.25
N ILE A 139 0.50 10.42 0.97
CA ILE A 139 1.62 10.10 1.87
C ILE A 139 2.15 8.71 1.56
N TYR A 140 3.44 8.64 1.29
CA TYR A 140 4.17 7.42 1.06
C TYR A 140 5.23 7.20 2.14
N LEU A 141 5.45 5.94 2.52
CA LEU A 141 6.44 5.50 3.47
C LEU A 141 7.49 4.62 2.77
N GLY A 142 8.72 5.09 2.72
CA GLY A 142 9.80 4.45 1.96
C GLY A 142 11.10 4.30 2.74
N ASN A 143 12.12 3.86 2.00
CA ASN A 143 13.51 3.82 2.42
C ASN A 143 14.37 4.83 1.63
N PHE A 144 15.62 5.01 2.05
CA PHE A 144 16.51 6.00 1.46
C PHE A 144 16.79 5.72 -0.04
N LYS A 145 16.94 4.45 -0.42
CA LYS A 145 17.13 4.06 -1.83
C LYS A 145 15.94 4.50 -2.70
N GLN A 146 14.72 4.29 -2.21
CA GLN A 146 13.51 4.71 -2.91
C GLN A 146 13.38 6.23 -3.00
N ALA A 147 13.78 6.95 -1.94
CA ALA A 147 13.80 8.41 -1.96
C ALA A 147 14.81 8.98 -2.97
N CYS A 148 15.91 8.26 -3.20
CA CYS A 148 16.91 8.64 -4.19
C CYS A 148 16.59 8.19 -5.63
N ASP A 149 15.52 7.42 -5.86
CA ASP A 149 15.17 6.91 -7.19
C ASP A 149 14.35 7.96 -7.99
N PRO A 150 14.90 8.53 -9.08
CA PRO A 150 14.21 9.56 -9.86
C PRO A 150 12.93 9.07 -10.53
N LYS A 151 12.84 7.77 -10.85
CA LYS A 151 11.63 7.18 -11.42
C LYS A 151 10.51 7.18 -10.38
N ILE A 152 10.81 6.81 -9.13
CA ILE A 152 9.84 6.85 -8.04
C ILE A 152 9.37 8.28 -7.78
N GLN A 153 10.29 9.25 -7.76
CA GLN A 153 9.94 10.66 -7.59
C GLN A 153 8.95 11.13 -8.67
N LYS A 154 9.23 10.79 -9.94
CA LYS A 154 8.41 11.17 -11.08
C LYS A 154 7.05 10.47 -11.08
N ASP A 155 7.04 9.15 -10.96
CA ASP A 155 5.83 8.32 -11.07
C ASP A 155 4.82 8.61 -9.96
N LEU A 156 5.31 8.81 -8.72
CA LEU A 156 4.49 9.18 -7.57
C LEU A 156 4.24 10.69 -7.46
N LYS A 157 4.89 11.51 -8.30
CA LYS A 157 4.83 12.99 -8.29
C LYS A 157 5.19 13.58 -6.92
N ILE A 158 6.23 13.04 -6.28
CA ILE A 158 6.68 13.48 -4.96
C ILE A 158 7.10 14.96 -5.03
N SER A 159 6.58 15.76 -4.11
CA SER A 159 6.83 17.20 -4.03
C SER A 159 7.33 17.67 -2.67
N ALA A 160 7.39 16.78 -1.67
CA ALA A 160 7.97 17.05 -0.37
C ALA A 160 8.55 15.78 0.27
N HIS A 161 9.64 15.93 1.01
CA HIS A 161 10.35 14.86 1.71
C HIS A 161 10.35 15.11 3.22
N VAL A 162 10.13 14.03 3.97
CA VAL A 162 10.49 13.96 5.39
C VAL A 162 11.54 12.87 5.54
N ASN A 163 12.79 13.28 5.79
CA ASN A 163 13.92 12.38 5.98
C ASN A 163 14.23 12.26 7.47
N ILE A 164 14.06 11.07 8.06
CA ILE A 164 14.37 10.80 9.47
C ILE A 164 15.60 9.89 9.56
N SER A 165 16.70 10.30 8.92
CA SER A 165 17.97 9.57 8.96
C SER A 165 19.18 10.50 8.88
N MET A 166 20.37 9.94 9.07
CA MET A 166 21.62 10.73 9.07
C MET A 166 22.05 11.10 7.65
N GLU A 167 21.70 10.25 6.69
CA GLU A 167 22.04 10.36 5.28
C GLU A 167 21.38 11.58 4.63
N THR A 168 22.14 12.27 3.77
CA THR A 168 21.64 13.39 2.96
C THR A 168 21.38 12.91 1.54
N GLY A 169 20.17 13.15 1.03
CA GLY A 169 19.79 12.85 -0.35
C GLY A 169 20.06 14.01 -1.32
N PRO A 170 19.98 13.77 -2.63
CA PRO A 170 20.20 14.80 -3.64
C PRO A 170 18.98 15.71 -3.88
N PHE A 171 17.80 15.35 -3.35
CA PHE A 171 16.55 16.08 -3.58
C PHE A 171 16.31 17.15 -2.53
N PHE A 172 15.80 18.31 -2.98
CA PHE A 172 15.37 19.42 -2.12
C PHE A 172 16.44 19.92 -1.15
N VAL A 173 17.73 19.75 -1.48
CA VAL A 173 18.85 20.19 -0.64
C VAL A 173 18.80 21.71 -0.49
N GLY A 174 18.71 22.18 0.76
CA GLY A 174 18.61 23.60 1.08
C GLY A 174 17.22 24.21 0.87
N ASP A 175 16.24 23.44 0.39
CA ASP A 175 14.84 23.87 0.25
C ASP A 175 14.04 23.40 1.47
N ALA A 176 14.07 24.21 2.54
CA ALA A 176 13.38 23.93 3.79
C ALA A 176 11.84 23.83 3.62
N ASP A 177 11.29 24.41 2.55
CA ASP A 177 9.87 24.34 2.23
C ASP A 177 9.47 23.00 1.62
N LYS A 178 10.43 22.17 1.18
CA LYS A 178 10.16 20.85 0.58
C LYS A 178 10.90 19.71 1.26
N LEU A 179 11.84 19.99 2.16
CA LEU A 179 12.60 18.98 2.88
C LEU A 179 12.62 19.27 4.38
N LEU A 180 11.95 18.40 5.13
CA LEU A 180 12.17 18.26 6.57
C LEU A 180 13.20 17.16 6.83
N HIS A 181 14.40 17.54 7.25
CA HIS A 181 15.47 16.60 7.60
C HIS A 181 15.65 16.53 9.12
N ILE A 182 15.24 15.41 9.71
CA ILE A 182 15.42 15.08 11.13
C ILE A 182 16.59 14.09 11.25
N GLN A 183 17.76 14.59 11.62
CA GLN A 183 18.98 13.79 11.72
C GLN A 183 19.04 13.06 13.07
N ILE A 184 18.60 11.80 13.07
CA ILE A 184 18.73 10.89 14.22
C ILE A 184 19.19 9.50 13.77
N GLU A 185 19.99 8.85 14.61
CA GLU A 185 20.38 7.45 14.43
C GLU A 185 19.22 6.48 14.73
N ASP A 186 19.30 5.24 14.26
CA ASP A 186 18.32 4.19 14.61
C ASP A 186 18.75 3.42 15.86
N SER A 187 19.06 4.15 16.92
CA SER A 187 19.61 3.59 18.15
C SER A 187 18.66 3.81 19.33
N LEU A 188 19.05 3.32 20.50
CA LEU A 188 18.26 3.51 21.73
C LEU A 188 18.44 4.91 22.33
N GLU A 189 19.48 5.62 21.91
CA GLU A 189 19.81 6.99 22.30
C GLU A 189 19.10 8.03 21.40
N ALA A 190 18.49 7.58 20.31
CA ALA A 190 17.78 8.44 19.36
C ALA A 190 16.61 9.18 20.03
N ASN A 191 16.49 10.48 19.79
CA ASN A 191 15.41 11.30 20.33
C ASN A 191 14.63 12.02 19.21
N ILE A 192 13.46 11.49 18.86
CA ILE A 192 12.57 12.08 17.85
C ILE A 192 11.58 13.08 18.46
N THR A 193 11.36 13.02 19.77
CA THR A 193 10.32 13.79 20.48
C THR A 193 10.35 15.30 20.21
N PRO A 194 11.51 15.99 20.23
CA PRO A 194 11.56 17.44 19.98
C PRO A 194 11.01 17.84 18.61
N PHE A 195 11.04 16.94 17.64
CA PHE A 195 10.67 17.20 16.26
C PHE A 195 9.22 16.86 15.94
N LEU A 196 8.51 16.12 16.80
CA LEU A 196 7.18 15.57 16.46
C LEU A 196 6.12 16.63 16.14
N ARG A 197 6.12 17.76 16.87
CA ARG A 197 5.21 18.89 16.57
C ARG A 197 5.49 19.48 15.19
N HIS A 198 6.76 19.76 14.90
CA HIS A 198 7.18 20.34 13.64
C HIS A 198 6.94 19.38 12.46
N LEU A 199 7.22 18.09 12.67
CA LEU A 199 6.90 17.01 11.73
C LEU A 199 5.42 17.00 11.36
N CYS A 200 4.52 17.01 12.35
CA CYS A 200 3.09 16.97 12.10
C CYS A 200 2.63 18.22 11.32
N HIS A 201 3.09 19.40 11.76
CA HIS A 201 2.78 20.65 11.11
C HIS A 201 3.27 20.71 9.65
N PHE A 202 4.50 20.26 9.38
CA PHE A 202 5.05 20.18 8.03
C PHE A 202 4.18 19.29 7.13
N ILE A 203 3.80 18.11 7.61
CA ILE A 203 2.94 17.20 6.85
C ILE A 203 1.57 17.84 6.58
N ASP A 204 0.94 18.47 7.57
CA ASP A 204 -0.37 19.08 7.40
C ASP A 204 -0.36 20.24 6.39
N ILE A 205 0.62 21.14 6.45
CA ILE A 205 0.78 22.21 5.44
C ILE A 205 0.90 21.62 4.04
N HIS A 206 1.75 20.61 3.86
CA HIS A 206 1.89 19.98 2.54
C HIS A 206 0.61 19.27 2.09
N LEU A 207 -0.16 18.73 3.03
CA LEU A 207 -1.46 18.18 2.69
C LEU A 207 -2.47 19.28 2.28
N GLU A 208 -2.45 20.46 2.89
CA GLU A 208 -3.29 21.57 2.45
C GLU A 208 -2.88 22.06 1.05
N LEU A 209 -1.58 22.05 0.75
CA LEU A 209 -1.02 22.43 -0.55
C LEU A 209 -1.16 21.35 -1.63
N ASN A 210 -1.90 20.26 -1.38
CA ASN A 210 -2.03 19.12 -2.30
C ASN A 210 -0.69 18.49 -2.73
N SER A 211 0.34 18.64 -1.90
CA SER A 211 1.63 17.98 -2.11
C SER A 211 1.51 16.47 -1.91
N VAL A 212 2.44 15.76 -2.56
CA VAL A 212 2.68 14.33 -2.34
C VAL A 212 3.96 14.19 -1.53
N ILE A 213 3.84 13.56 -0.37
CA ILE A 213 4.88 13.53 0.66
C ILE A 213 5.49 12.13 0.71
N LEU A 214 6.82 12.05 0.66
CA LEU A 214 7.56 10.82 0.94
C LEU A 214 8.24 10.92 2.31
N VAL A 215 7.81 10.08 3.24
CA VAL A 215 8.41 9.93 4.57
C VAL A 215 9.33 8.71 4.57
N PHE A 216 10.60 8.88 4.90
CA PHE A 216 11.58 7.80 4.81
C PHE A 216 12.69 7.89 5.85
N SER A 217 13.38 6.77 6.00
CA SER A 217 14.65 6.65 6.73
C SER A 217 15.54 5.64 5.98
N THR A 218 16.70 5.26 6.50
CA THR A 218 17.63 4.32 5.84
C THR A 218 16.93 3.07 5.27
N LEU A 219 16.23 2.33 6.13
CA LEU A 219 15.54 1.07 5.77
C LEU A 219 14.03 1.21 5.66
N GLY A 220 13.48 2.33 6.12
CA GLY A 220 12.04 2.54 6.19
C GLY A 220 11.33 1.69 7.25
N ILE A 221 12.01 1.05 8.19
CA ILE A 221 11.43 0.05 9.11
C ILE A 221 11.11 0.61 10.51
N SER A 222 11.93 1.53 11.02
CA SER A 222 11.88 1.99 12.42
C SER A 222 11.57 3.49 12.51
N ARG A 223 12.56 4.38 12.30
CA ARG A 223 12.42 5.84 12.42
C ARG A 223 11.27 6.45 11.63
N SER A 224 11.17 6.15 10.33
CA SER A 224 10.08 6.68 9.49
C SER A 224 8.72 6.08 9.83
N CYS A 225 8.67 4.84 10.31
CA CYS A 225 7.45 4.26 10.86
C CYS A 225 7.02 5.00 12.13
N ALA A 226 7.95 5.32 13.03
CA ALA A 226 7.66 6.10 14.23
C ALA A 226 7.14 7.51 13.88
N ALA A 227 7.74 8.18 12.90
CA ALA A 227 7.25 9.47 12.40
C ALA A 227 5.81 9.38 11.87
N ILE A 228 5.49 8.37 11.05
CA ILE A 228 4.12 8.14 10.57
C ILE A 228 3.16 7.83 11.72
N LEU A 229 3.55 7.04 12.71
CA LEU A 229 2.71 6.76 13.89
C LEU A 229 2.39 8.02 14.68
N ALA A 230 3.40 8.88 14.92
CA ALA A 230 3.23 10.17 15.57
C ALA A 230 2.23 11.05 14.82
N TYR A 231 2.37 11.12 13.50
CA TYR A 231 1.46 11.87 12.64
C TYR A 231 0.04 11.32 12.65
N LEU A 232 -0.14 10.01 12.53
CA LEU A 232 -1.46 9.37 12.56
C LEU A 232 -2.18 9.55 13.89
N MET A 233 -1.45 9.57 15.02
CA MET A 233 -2.03 9.92 16.33
C MET A 233 -2.49 11.38 16.32
N HIS A 234 -1.61 12.30 15.91
CA HIS A 234 -1.90 13.73 15.87
C HIS A 234 -3.12 14.07 15.00
N ARG A 235 -3.11 13.61 13.75
CA ARG A 235 -4.14 13.93 12.75
C ARG A 235 -5.52 13.43 13.13
N ASN A 236 -5.60 12.22 13.70
CA ASN A 236 -6.87 11.53 13.93
C ASN A 236 -7.32 11.60 15.39
N GLY A 237 -6.55 12.22 16.29
CA GLY A 237 -6.83 12.21 17.73
C GLY A 237 -6.98 10.79 18.27
N GLN A 238 -6.06 9.88 17.90
CA GLN A 238 -6.17 8.46 18.23
C GLN A 238 -4.96 7.92 18.98
N THR A 239 -5.16 6.81 19.69
CA THR A 239 -4.13 6.10 20.47
C THR A 239 -3.01 5.53 19.58
N LEU A 240 -1.82 5.36 20.15
CA LEU A 240 -0.69 4.64 19.56
C LEU A 240 -1.12 3.25 19.10
N LYS A 241 -1.89 2.51 19.90
CA LYS A 241 -2.41 1.18 19.54
C LYS A 241 -3.20 1.17 18.22
N LYS A 242 -4.10 2.14 18.04
CA LYS A 242 -4.91 2.27 16.80
C LYS A 242 -4.04 2.65 15.60
N SER A 243 -3.15 3.65 15.76
CA SER A 243 -2.21 4.03 14.71
C SER A 243 -1.27 2.88 14.32
N TRP A 244 -0.81 2.10 15.31
CA TRP A 244 0.03 0.93 15.10
C TRP A 244 -0.69 -0.16 14.31
N ALA A 245 -1.91 -0.50 14.72
CA ALA A 245 -2.72 -1.50 14.03
C ALA A 245 -3.00 -1.11 12.57
N TYR A 246 -3.22 0.17 12.29
CA TYR A 246 -3.36 0.68 10.93
C TYR A 246 -2.06 0.54 10.14
N LEU A 247 -0.95 1.08 10.65
CA LEU A 247 0.32 1.07 9.93
C LEU A 247 0.84 -0.36 9.70
N LYS A 248 0.62 -1.28 10.64
CA LYS A 248 0.99 -2.70 10.52
C LYS A 248 0.27 -3.40 9.37
N LYS A 249 -0.98 -3.01 9.06
CA LYS A 249 -1.71 -3.52 7.88
C LYS A 249 -1.07 -3.05 6.58
N CYS A 250 -0.65 -1.79 6.49
CA CYS A 250 0.05 -1.24 5.33
C CYS A 250 1.48 -1.81 5.21
N LYS A 251 2.16 -2.00 6.35
CA LYS A 251 3.57 -2.34 6.46
C LYS A 251 3.82 -3.37 7.55
N ASN A 252 3.63 -4.64 7.19
CA ASN A 252 3.74 -5.77 8.12
C ASN A 252 5.13 -5.91 8.77
N ASN A 253 6.19 -5.44 8.10
CA ASN A 253 7.56 -5.51 8.59
C ASN A 253 8.01 -4.26 9.35
N MET A 254 7.09 -3.33 9.70
CA MET A 254 7.43 -2.21 10.55
C MET A 254 7.93 -2.70 11.92
N ARG A 255 8.99 -2.07 12.41
CA ARG A 255 9.62 -2.40 13.69
C ARG A 255 10.35 -1.18 14.27
N PRO A 256 9.61 -0.12 14.69
CA PRO A 256 10.19 0.94 15.52
C PRO A 256 10.96 0.35 16.70
N ASN A 257 12.15 0.89 16.99
CA ASN A 257 12.92 0.45 18.14
C ASN A 257 12.21 0.83 19.46
N ARG A 258 12.53 0.15 20.56
CA ARG A 258 11.85 0.33 21.86
C ARG A 258 11.94 1.76 22.41
N ALA A 259 13.02 2.49 22.15
CA ALA A 259 13.19 3.85 22.62
C ALA A 259 12.25 4.82 21.86
N LEU A 260 12.08 4.62 20.56
CA LEU A 260 11.09 5.33 19.76
C LEU A 260 9.66 4.98 20.18
N VAL A 261 9.38 3.71 20.51
CA VAL A 261 8.06 3.31 21.03
C VAL A 261 7.74 4.01 22.35
N ALA A 262 8.69 4.10 23.28
CA ALA A 262 8.50 4.83 24.53
C ALA A 262 8.22 6.32 24.28
N GLN A 263 8.95 6.95 23.36
CA GLN A 263 8.70 8.35 22.96
C GLN A 263 7.34 8.54 22.30
N LEU A 264 6.84 7.57 21.52
CA LEU A 264 5.50 7.60 20.95
C LEU A 264 4.41 7.46 22.03
N SER A 265 4.68 6.71 23.11
CA SER A 265 3.78 6.63 24.26
C SER A 265 3.65 7.97 24.97
N GLU A 266 4.78 8.68 25.17
CA GLU A 266 4.75 10.05 25.70
C GLU A 266 4.06 11.03 24.74
N TRP A 267 4.24 10.84 23.43
CA TRP A 267 3.53 11.63 22.43
C TRP A 267 2.01 11.39 22.46
N GLU A 268 1.55 10.16 22.71
CA GLU A 268 0.13 9.86 22.91
C GLU A 268 -0.47 10.73 24.02
N LYS A 269 0.25 10.90 25.14
CA LYS A 269 -0.15 11.81 26.22
C LYS A 269 -0.28 13.27 25.76
N VAL A 270 0.65 13.73 24.92
CA VAL A 270 0.58 15.09 24.37
C VAL A 270 -0.63 15.28 23.45
N VAL A 271 -1.00 14.25 22.69
CA VAL A 271 -2.12 14.30 21.74
C VAL A 271 -3.48 14.12 22.43
N LEU A 272 -3.60 13.20 23.40
CA LEU A 272 -4.87 12.79 23.99
C LEU A 272 -5.08 13.28 25.43
N GLY A 273 -4.04 13.79 26.08
CA GLY A 273 -4.04 14.18 27.49
C GLY A 273 -3.68 13.04 28.46
N ASP A 274 -3.66 11.79 28.01
CA ASP A 274 -3.31 10.62 28.84
C ASP A 274 -2.61 9.51 28.01
N ILE A 275 -1.92 8.60 28.69
CA ILE A 275 -1.31 7.40 28.11
C ILE A 275 -2.29 6.25 28.25
N VAL A 276 -2.75 5.72 27.13
CA VAL A 276 -3.75 4.65 27.07
C VAL A 276 -3.15 3.35 26.57
N THR A 277 -2.12 3.43 25.73
CA THR A 277 -1.51 2.26 25.10
C THR A 277 -0.47 1.61 26.02
N ASP A 278 -0.70 0.35 26.39
CA ASP A 278 0.34 -0.48 27.02
C ASP A 278 1.42 -0.86 26.00
N ILE A 279 2.66 -0.48 26.31
CA ILE A 279 3.85 -0.71 25.48
C ILE A 279 4.76 -1.83 26.01
N GLN A 280 4.41 -2.52 27.10
CA GLN A 280 5.25 -3.59 27.67
C GLN A 280 5.43 -4.77 26.72
N ASN A 281 4.44 -5.02 25.86
CA ASN A 281 4.49 -6.03 24.81
C ASN A 281 4.11 -5.40 23.45
N PRO A 282 5.03 -4.72 22.76
CA PRO A 282 4.74 -4.18 21.45
C PRO A 282 4.38 -5.35 20.51
N PRO A 283 3.29 -5.26 19.72
CA PRO A 283 2.88 -6.33 18.84
C PRO A 283 3.80 -6.34 17.62
N TYR A 284 4.96 -6.97 17.79
CA TYR A 284 5.92 -7.25 16.73
C TYR A 284 5.45 -8.42 15.88
#